data_AF-A0A6S6SY92-F1
#
_entry.id   AF-A0A6S6SY92-F1
#
_cell.length_a   1.000
_cell.length_b   1.000
_cell.length_c   1.000
_cell.angle_alpha   90.00
_cell.angle_beta   90.00
_cell.angle_gamma   90.00
#
_symmetry.space_group_name_H-M   'P 1'
#
loop_
_entity.id
_entity.type
_entity.pdbx_description
1 polymer ?
#
loop_
_entity_poly.entity_id
_entity_poly.type
_entity_poly.pdbx_seq_one_letter_code
_entity_poly.pdbx_strand_id
1 'polypeptide(L)'
;MLTKKLLLVGTLVFSANTQTQADQHTPQIPDAIDPNSAIAFLMGKAGVEDRFATIASRYASRKGMKLDPKAYEAFKQMHAAAQKDGIKLVIKSATRNFNYQKGIWERKWTGARKVDGQNLSRSMPDHTRRALKILENSSMPGSSRHHWGTDIDLNSFNN
;
A
#
# COMPACT_ATOMS: atom_id res chain seq x y z
N MET A 1 77.21 22.64 3.75
CA MET A 1 77.01 22.43 5.20
C MET A 1 75.57 22.01 5.42
N LEU A 2 75.36 20.78 5.91
CA LEU A 2 74.04 20.20 6.19
C LEU A 2 73.40 20.88 7.40
N THR A 3 72.31 21.60 7.20
CA THR A 3 71.40 21.99 8.29
C THR A 3 70.21 21.04 8.33
N LYS A 4 70.21 20.15 9.32
CA LYS A 4 69.07 19.30 9.67
C LYS A 4 67.89 20.19 10.06
N LYS A 5 66.84 20.24 9.25
CA LYS A 5 65.52 20.73 9.67
C LYS A 5 64.78 19.56 10.32
N LEU A 6 64.67 19.61 11.64
CA LEU A 6 63.84 18.73 12.45
C LEU A 6 62.37 19.11 12.20
N LEU A 7 61.62 18.25 11.50
CA LEU A 7 60.18 18.43 11.33
C LEU A 7 59.48 17.69 12.48
N LEU A 8 58.94 18.44 13.44
CA LEU A 8 58.14 17.91 14.53
C LEU A 8 56.75 17.58 13.99
N VAL A 9 56.47 16.31 13.72
CA VAL A 9 55.12 15.85 13.33
C VAL A 9 54.29 15.76 14.59
N GLY A 10 53.48 16.78 14.87
CA GLY A 10 52.48 16.74 15.93
C GLY A 10 51.39 15.74 15.57
N THR A 11 51.30 14.65 16.33
CA THR A 11 50.19 13.70 16.23
C THR A 11 48.94 14.33 16.86
N LEU A 12 48.00 14.82 16.06
CA LEU A 12 46.63 15.01 16.54
C LEU A 12 45.94 13.64 16.54
N VAL A 13 45.80 13.04 17.72
CA VAL A 13 44.91 11.91 17.93
C VAL A 13 43.50 12.47 18.09
N PHE A 14 42.70 12.41 17.03
CA PHE A 14 41.24 12.53 17.17
C PHE A 14 40.72 11.18 17.68
N SER A 15 40.41 11.08 18.97
CA SER A 15 39.56 10.00 19.47
C SER A 15 38.13 10.24 18.98
N ALA A 16 37.79 9.64 17.83
CA ALA A 16 36.40 9.49 17.44
C ALA A 16 35.76 8.45 18.36
N ASN A 17 35.15 8.91 19.45
CA ASN A 17 34.33 8.07 20.30
C ASN A 17 32.96 7.85 19.62
N THR A 18 32.97 7.15 18.48
CA THR A 18 31.74 6.61 17.90
C THR A 18 31.36 5.36 18.68
N GLN A 19 30.70 5.57 19.81
CA GLN A 19 29.81 4.56 20.35
C GLN A 19 28.66 4.41 19.36
N THR A 20 28.81 3.49 18.41
CA THR A 20 27.66 2.93 17.69
C THR A 20 26.84 2.18 18.74
N GLN A 21 25.91 2.88 19.38
CA GLN A 21 24.79 2.21 20.00
C GLN A 21 24.02 1.57 18.85
N ALA A 22 24.22 0.27 18.66
CA ALA A 22 23.27 -0.53 17.92
C ALA A 22 21.94 -0.33 18.63
N ASP A 23 21.02 0.43 18.02
CA ASP A 23 19.66 0.58 18.49
C ASP A 23 19.10 -0.81 18.77
N GLN A 24 19.10 -1.21 20.04
CA GLN A 24 18.36 -2.34 20.55
C GLN A 24 16.89 -1.91 20.63
N HIS A 25 16.35 -1.38 19.54
CA HIS A 25 14.91 -1.31 19.37
C HIS A 25 14.45 -2.67 18.88
N THR A 26 14.47 -3.64 19.79
CA THR A 26 13.64 -4.84 19.65
C THR A 26 12.24 -4.33 19.36
N PRO A 27 11.60 -4.70 18.24
CA PRO A 27 10.21 -4.35 18.03
C PRO A 27 9.45 -4.86 19.24
N GLN A 28 8.99 -3.94 20.09
CA GLN A 28 8.03 -4.29 21.12
C GLN A 28 6.79 -4.73 20.34
N ILE A 29 6.59 -6.05 20.24
CA ILE A 29 5.32 -6.58 19.79
C ILE A 29 4.31 -6.00 20.78
N PRO A 30 3.34 -5.19 20.33
CA PRO A 30 2.37 -4.60 21.24
C PRO A 30 1.79 -5.70 22.10
N ASP A 31 1.53 -5.40 23.38
CA ASP A 31 0.67 -6.22 24.25
C ASP A 31 -0.45 -6.82 23.40
N ALA A 32 -0.64 -8.14 23.54
CA ALA A 32 -1.43 -8.98 22.64
C ALA A 32 -2.55 -8.19 21.95
N ILE A 33 -2.40 -7.95 20.63
CA ILE A 33 -3.39 -7.19 19.85
C ILE A 33 -4.76 -7.78 20.16
N ASP A 34 -5.67 -6.97 20.68
CA ASP A 34 -7.05 -7.40 20.94
C ASP A 34 -7.58 -8.10 19.67
N PRO A 35 -7.90 -9.41 19.75
CA PRO A 35 -8.29 -10.18 18.58
C PRO A 35 -9.47 -9.56 17.83
N ASN A 36 -10.39 -8.89 18.55
CA ASN A 36 -11.53 -8.23 17.92
C ASN A 36 -11.11 -7.02 17.10
N SER A 37 -10.20 -6.21 17.63
CA SER A 37 -9.59 -5.08 16.90
C SER A 37 -8.77 -5.54 15.70
N ALA A 38 -8.02 -6.64 15.83
CA ALA A 38 -7.29 -7.26 14.73
C ALA A 38 -8.23 -7.75 13.62
N ILE A 39 -9.28 -8.49 13.99
CA ILE A 39 -10.30 -8.98 13.04
C ILE A 39 -11.01 -7.81 12.37
N ALA A 40 -11.40 -6.78 13.14
CA ALA A 40 -12.05 -5.59 12.60
C ALA A 40 -11.15 -4.86 11.59
N PHE A 41 -9.85 -4.76 11.86
CA PHE A 41 -8.86 -4.24 10.91
C PHE A 41 -8.79 -5.08 9.65
N LEU A 42 -8.61 -6.41 9.79
CA LEU A 42 -8.48 -7.32 8.65
C LEU A 42 -9.72 -7.30 7.74
N MET A 43 -10.91 -7.14 8.34
CA MET A 43 -12.18 -7.02 7.63
C MET A 43 -12.46 -5.61 7.07
N GLY A 44 -11.57 -4.64 7.30
CA GLY A 44 -11.76 -3.24 6.89
C GLY A 44 -12.90 -2.52 7.62
N LYS A 45 -13.29 -3.02 8.80
CA LYS A 45 -14.35 -2.46 9.65
C LYS A 45 -13.82 -1.47 10.70
N ALA A 46 -12.52 -1.54 11.02
CA ALA A 46 -11.87 -0.56 11.89
C ALA A 46 -11.46 0.70 11.11
N GLY A 47 -11.45 1.85 11.78
CA GLY A 47 -11.02 3.14 11.24
C GLY A 47 -9.54 3.15 10.90
N VAL A 48 -9.22 2.73 9.67
CA VAL A 48 -7.85 2.66 9.13
C VAL A 48 -7.34 3.99 8.56
N GLU A 49 -8.12 5.05 8.74
CA GLU A 49 -7.90 6.36 8.11
C GLU A 49 -6.61 7.03 8.61
N ASP A 50 -6.26 6.87 9.89
CA ASP A 50 -5.19 7.66 10.53
C ASP A 50 -3.80 7.02 10.37
N ARG A 51 -3.74 5.71 10.11
CA ARG A 51 -2.47 4.97 9.95
C ARG A 51 -1.93 4.98 8.52
N PHE A 52 -2.69 5.48 7.56
CA PHE A 52 -2.34 5.44 6.14
C PHE A 52 -1.93 6.80 5.61
N ALA A 53 -0.90 6.80 4.78
CA ALA A 53 -0.44 8.00 4.09
C ALA A 53 -1.44 8.37 2.98
N THR A 54 -1.66 9.67 2.80
CA THR A 54 -2.43 10.17 1.65
C THR A 54 -1.57 10.13 0.40
N ILE A 55 -2.07 9.47 -0.64
CA ILE A 55 -1.42 9.40 -1.95
C ILE A 55 -1.49 10.77 -2.61
N ALA A 56 -0.33 11.26 -3.09
CA ALA A 56 -0.27 12.51 -3.83
C ALA A 56 -1.09 12.42 -5.12
N SER A 57 -1.87 13.46 -5.44
CA SER A 57 -2.79 13.44 -6.58
C SER A 57 -2.12 13.20 -7.93
N ARG A 58 -0.83 13.51 -8.07
CA ARG A 58 -0.05 13.20 -9.28
C ARG A 58 0.05 11.71 -9.59
N TYR A 59 -0.13 10.84 -8.59
CA TYR A 59 -0.03 9.39 -8.73
C TYR A 59 -1.39 8.70 -8.89
N ALA A 60 -2.50 9.40 -8.64
CA ALA A 60 -3.81 8.77 -8.49
C ALA A 60 -4.88 9.46 -9.32
N SER A 61 -5.85 8.69 -9.82
CA SER A 61 -6.94 9.26 -10.64
C SER A 61 -7.98 10.05 -9.85
N ARG A 62 -7.91 10.07 -8.51
CA ARG A 62 -8.74 10.91 -7.63
C ARG A 62 -7.96 11.26 -6.37
N LYS A 63 -8.28 12.42 -5.78
CA LYS A 63 -7.72 12.87 -4.50
C LYS A 63 -8.22 12.02 -3.34
N GLY A 64 -7.49 12.06 -2.22
CA GLY A 64 -7.88 11.42 -0.96
C GLY A 64 -7.76 9.90 -0.94
N MET A 65 -7.11 9.28 -1.93
CA MET A 65 -6.73 7.87 -1.80
C MET A 65 -5.65 7.74 -0.72
N LYS A 66 -5.73 6.68 0.07
CA LYS A 66 -4.79 6.36 1.15
C LYS A 66 -4.12 5.02 0.90
N LEU A 67 -2.93 4.84 1.44
CA LEU A 67 -2.15 3.61 1.35
C LEU A 67 -1.26 3.44 2.58
N ASP A 68 -0.90 2.20 2.92
CA ASP A 68 0.12 1.95 3.93
C ASP A 68 1.42 2.69 3.55
N PRO A 69 2.08 3.38 4.50
CA PRO A 69 3.29 4.16 4.19
C PRO A 69 4.38 3.34 3.52
N LYS A 70 4.62 2.09 3.92
CA LYS A 70 5.65 1.23 3.33
C LYS A 70 5.27 0.85 1.90
N ALA A 71 4.01 0.48 1.68
CA ALA A 71 3.51 0.21 0.34
C ALA A 71 3.57 1.45 -0.58
N TYR A 72 3.35 2.64 -0.01
CA TYR A 72 3.44 3.89 -0.77
C TYR A 72 4.87 4.25 -1.17
N GLU A 73 5.85 4.06 -0.28
CA GLU A 73 7.26 4.21 -0.64
C GLU A 73 7.67 3.24 -1.75
N ALA A 74 7.27 1.97 -1.63
CA ALA A 74 7.52 0.96 -2.67
C ALA A 74 6.87 1.35 -4.01
N PHE A 75 5.63 1.85 -3.98
CA PHE A 75 4.97 2.35 -5.19
C PHE A 75 5.73 3.51 -5.83
N LYS A 76 6.26 4.47 -5.05
CA LYS A 76 7.03 5.60 -5.61
C LYS A 76 8.29 5.13 -6.33
N GLN A 77 8.97 4.11 -5.80
CA GLN A 77 10.13 3.51 -6.45
C GLN A 77 9.74 2.82 -7.77
N MET A 78 8.67 2.02 -7.76
CA MET A 78 8.13 1.38 -8.96
C MET A 78 7.69 2.42 -10.02
N HIS A 79 7.01 3.48 -9.60
CA HIS A 79 6.60 4.57 -10.49
C HIS A 79 7.81 5.28 -11.12
N ALA A 80 8.85 5.56 -10.34
CA ALA A 80 10.06 6.20 -10.86
C ALA A 80 10.80 5.31 -11.87
N ALA A 81 10.85 3.99 -11.64
CA ALA A 81 11.40 3.03 -12.60
C ALA A 81 10.56 2.97 -13.88
N ALA A 82 9.24 2.78 -13.76
CA ALA A 82 8.32 2.75 -14.90
C ALA A 82 8.41 4.02 -15.75
N GLN A 83 8.55 5.19 -15.11
CA GLN A 83 8.68 6.46 -15.83
C GLN A 83 9.98 6.54 -16.65
N LYS A 84 11.09 5.96 -16.19
CA LYS A 84 12.34 5.89 -16.98
C LYS A 84 12.17 5.05 -18.24
N ASP A 85 11.30 4.06 -18.19
CA ASP A 85 10.96 3.19 -19.32
C ASP A 85 9.81 3.76 -20.18
N GLY A 86 9.37 5.00 -19.93
CA GLY A 86 8.28 5.64 -20.65
C GLY A 86 6.88 5.10 -20.30
N ILE A 87 6.76 4.27 -19.26
CA ILE A 87 5.50 3.68 -18.81
C ILE A 87 4.82 4.61 -17.80
N LYS A 88 3.60 5.04 -18.12
CA LYS A 88 2.78 5.88 -17.24
C LYS A 88 1.89 5.02 -16.34
N LEU A 89 2.15 5.06 -15.04
CA LEU A 89 1.31 4.40 -14.03
C LEU A 89 0.37 5.39 -13.35
N VAL A 90 -0.92 5.04 -13.27
CA VAL A 90 -1.92 5.79 -12.50
C VAL A 90 -2.65 4.86 -11.56
N ILE A 91 -2.63 5.18 -10.26
CA ILE A 91 -3.41 4.48 -9.24
C ILE A 91 -4.90 4.76 -9.47
N LYS A 92 -5.65 3.70 -9.78
CA LYS A 92 -7.11 3.72 -9.94
C LYS A 92 -7.83 3.45 -8.64
N SER A 93 -7.22 2.66 -7.77
CA SER A 93 -7.75 2.37 -6.45
C SER A 93 -6.62 2.01 -5.49
N ALA A 94 -6.86 2.21 -4.19
CA ALA A 94 -5.93 1.91 -3.10
C ALA A 94 -6.74 1.40 -1.90
N THR A 95 -6.48 1.87 -0.68
CA THR A 95 -7.23 1.45 0.51
C THR A 95 -8.75 1.59 0.35
N ARG A 96 -9.49 0.59 0.83
CA ARG A 96 -10.96 0.57 0.90
C ARG A 96 -11.41 0.10 2.26
N ASN A 97 -12.38 0.78 2.86
CA ASN A 97 -13.10 0.22 4.01
C ASN A 97 -14.11 -0.86 3.57
N PHE A 98 -14.68 -1.56 4.54
CA PHE A 98 -15.68 -2.61 4.32
C PHE A 98 -16.86 -2.12 3.46
N ASN A 99 -17.41 -0.95 3.78
CA ASN A 99 -18.58 -0.39 3.10
C ASN A 99 -18.30 -0.09 1.62
N TYR A 100 -17.12 0.43 1.31
CA TYR A 100 -16.71 0.69 -0.07
C TYR A 100 -16.58 -0.62 -0.87
N GLN A 101 -15.93 -1.64 -0.30
CA GLN A 101 -15.81 -2.96 -0.93
C GLN A 101 -17.17 -3.63 -1.10
N LYS A 102 -18.06 -3.53 -0.10
CA LYS A 102 -19.48 -3.94 -0.19
C LYS A 102 -20.20 -3.26 -1.34
N GLY A 103 -20.05 -1.94 -1.48
CA GLY A 103 -20.65 -1.22 -2.61
C GLY A 103 -20.19 -1.75 -3.98
N ILE A 104 -18.91 -2.10 -4.14
CA ILE A 104 -18.42 -2.72 -5.38
C ILE A 104 -19.09 -4.08 -5.61
N TRP A 105 -19.11 -4.92 -4.58
CA TRP A 105 -19.72 -6.25 -4.63
C TRP A 105 -21.20 -6.17 -5.02
N GLU A 106 -21.99 -5.38 -4.30
CA GLU A 106 -23.43 -5.25 -4.49
C GLU A 106 -23.79 -4.71 -5.88
N ARG A 107 -23.01 -3.76 -6.41
CA ARG A 107 -23.25 -3.27 -7.78
C ARG A 107 -23.01 -4.36 -8.82
N LYS A 108 -22.02 -5.23 -8.63
CA LYS A 108 -21.80 -6.38 -9.53
C LYS A 108 -22.89 -7.44 -9.34
N TRP A 109 -23.29 -7.70 -8.10
CA TRP A 109 -24.32 -8.67 -7.73
C TRP A 109 -25.69 -8.36 -8.32
N THR A 110 -26.11 -7.09 -8.21
CA THR A 110 -27.39 -6.59 -8.72
C THR A 110 -27.37 -6.32 -10.22
N GLY A 111 -26.18 -6.27 -10.83
CA GLY A 111 -26.01 -5.96 -12.24
C GLY A 111 -25.94 -4.46 -12.57
N ALA A 112 -26.01 -3.58 -11.56
CA ALA A 112 -25.78 -2.14 -11.73
C ALA A 112 -24.37 -1.85 -12.28
N ARG A 113 -23.41 -2.73 -12.01
CA ARG A 113 -22.10 -2.79 -12.67
C ARG A 113 -21.97 -4.11 -13.41
N LYS A 114 -21.74 -4.02 -14.72
CA LYS A 114 -21.47 -5.19 -15.56
C LYS A 114 -20.15 -5.87 -15.18
N VAL A 115 -20.09 -7.19 -15.30
CA VAL A 115 -18.88 -8.02 -15.22
C VAL A 115 -18.73 -8.68 -16.58
N ASP A 116 -17.57 -8.48 -17.22
CA ASP A 116 -17.31 -8.95 -18.59
C ASP A 116 -18.40 -8.54 -19.60
N GLY A 117 -18.89 -7.31 -19.46
CA GLY A 117 -19.98 -6.77 -20.30
C GLY A 117 -21.38 -7.28 -19.97
N GLN A 118 -21.53 -8.21 -19.01
CA GLN A 118 -22.80 -8.85 -18.68
C GLN A 118 -23.43 -8.32 -17.39
N ASN A 119 -24.77 -8.28 -17.37
CA ASN A 119 -25.53 -8.10 -16.15
C ASN A 119 -25.73 -9.48 -15.49
N LEU A 120 -24.96 -9.75 -14.43
CA LEU A 120 -24.96 -11.06 -13.77
C LEU A 120 -26.27 -11.38 -13.04
N SER A 121 -27.08 -10.39 -12.64
CA SER A 121 -28.38 -10.68 -12.02
C SER A 121 -29.37 -11.32 -13.00
N ARG A 122 -29.15 -11.13 -14.31
CA ARG A 122 -29.91 -11.75 -15.39
C ARG A 122 -29.19 -12.94 -16.00
N SER A 123 -27.90 -12.81 -16.33
CA SER A 123 -27.16 -13.87 -17.02
C SER A 123 -26.73 -15.03 -16.12
N MET A 124 -26.72 -14.83 -14.80
CA MET A 124 -26.40 -15.86 -13.81
C MET A 124 -27.41 -15.82 -12.66
N PRO A 125 -28.62 -16.40 -12.85
CA PRO A 125 -29.64 -16.43 -11.80
C PRO A 125 -29.20 -17.26 -10.59
N ASP A 126 -28.41 -18.31 -10.80
CA ASP A 126 -27.81 -19.08 -9.71
C ASP A 126 -26.85 -18.23 -8.87
N HIS A 127 -27.13 -18.15 -7.57
CA HIS A 127 -26.41 -17.28 -6.64
C HIS A 127 -24.96 -17.72 -6.43
N THR A 128 -24.70 -19.02 -6.37
CA THR A 128 -23.35 -19.55 -6.17
C THR A 128 -22.46 -19.23 -7.36
N ARG A 129 -22.93 -19.52 -8.58
CA ARG A 129 -22.22 -19.21 -9.83
C ARG A 129 -21.99 -17.70 -9.98
N ARG A 130 -22.99 -16.88 -9.62
CA ARG A 130 -22.84 -15.42 -9.63
C ARG A 130 -21.75 -14.96 -8.67
N ALA A 131 -21.73 -15.47 -7.43
CA ALA A 131 -20.72 -15.13 -6.44
C ALA A 131 -19.31 -15.51 -6.94
N LEU A 132 -19.16 -16.74 -7.44
CA LEU A 132 -17.89 -17.22 -8.00
C LEU A 132 -17.42 -16.36 -9.17
N LYS A 133 -18.33 -15.95 -10.07
CA LYS A 133 -17.99 -15.08 -11.19
C LYS A 133 -17.52 -13.69 -10.75
N ILE A 134 -18.10 -13.14 -9.68
CA ILE A 134 -17.65 -11.86 -9.12
C ILE A 134 -16.25 -12.01 -8.48
N LEU A 135 -16.03 -13.12 -7.78
CA LEU A 135 -14.78 -13.43 -7.08
C LEU A 135 -13.56 -13.54 -7.99
N GLU A 136 -13.74 -13.89 -9.27
CA GLU A 136 -12.65 -13.88 -10.27
C GLU A 136 -11.90 -12.54 -10.31
N ASN A 137 -12.61 -11.42 -10.09
CA ASN A 137 -12.05 -10.08 -10.26
C ASN A 137 -12.34 -9.14 -9.08
N SER A 138 -12.97 -9.62 -8.00
CA SER A 138 -13.27 -8.81 -6.81
C SER A 138 -13.51 -9.66 -5.58
N SER A 139 -12.72 -9.43 -4.54
CA SER A 139 -12.90 -10.03 -3.24
C SER A 139 -14.26 -9.68 -2.62
N MET A 140 -14.79 -10.62 -1.83
CA MET A 140 -15.91 -10.39 -0.93
C MET A 140 -15.59 -9.29 0.10
N PRO A 141 -16.59 -8.52 0.56
CA PRO A 141 -16.39 -7.54 1.63
C PRO A 141 -15.83 -8.23 2.89
N GLY A 142 -14.73 -7.70 3.42
CA GLY A 142 -14.03 -8.29 4.57
C GLY A 142 -12.92 -9.30 4.22
N SER A 143 -12.71 -9.61 2.93
CA SER A 143 -11.64 -10.50 2.45
C SER A 143 -10.66 -9.82 1.48
N SER A 144 -10.77 -8.51 1.31
CA SER A 144 -9.95 -7.74 0.36
C SER A 144 -8.67 -7.23 1.01
N ARG A 145 -7.52 -7.46 0.37
CA ARG A 145 -6.23 -6.89 0.79
C ARG A 145 -6.19 -5.36 0.70
N HIS A 146 -7.08 -4.75 -0.08
CA HIS A 146 -7.28 -3.30 -0.03
C HIS A 146 -7.71 -2.79 1.36
N HIS A 147 -8.21 -3.65 2.25
CA HIS A 147 -8.49 -3.27 3.64
C HIS A 147 -7.22 -2.93 4.41
N TRP A 148 -6.09 -3.57 4.07
CA TRP A 148 -4.83 -3.44 4.79
C TRP A 148 -3.96 -2.31 4.27
N GLY A 149 -4.38 -1.66 3.17
CA GLY A 149 -3.64 -0.58 2.53
C GLY A 149 -2.36 -1.04 1.84
N THR A 150 -2.21 -2.34 1.55
CA THR A 150 -1.02 -2.90 0.90
C THR A 150 -1.20 -3.11 -0.60
N ASP A 151 -2.43 -2.97 -1.11
CA ASP A 151 -2.77 -3.25 -2.51
C ASP A 151 -3.28 -2.00 -3.23
N ILE A 152 -2.89 -1.88 -4.50
CA ILE A 152 -3.31 -0.83 -5.44
C ILE A 152 -3.75 -1.46 -6.77
N ASP A 153 -4.78 -0.87 -7.37
CA ASP A 153 -5.11 -1.17 -8.78
C ASP A 153 -4.47 -0.10 -9.66
N LEU A 154 -3.69 -0.53 -10.64
CA LEU A 154 -3.06 0.34 -11.63
C LEU A 154 -3.80 0.26 -12.96
N ASN A 155 -3.75 1.33 -13.73
CA ASN A 155 -4.07 1.27 -15.16
C ASN A 155 -3.16 2.22 -15.95
N SER A 156 -2.89 1.85 -17.19
CA SER A 156 -2.35 2.73 -18.22
C SER A 156 -3.52 3.13 -19.12
N PHE A 157 -3.84 4.41 -19.22
CA PHE A 157 -4.74 4.88 -20.26
C PHE A 157 -3.91 5.23 -21.49
N ASN A 158 -4.08 4.45 -22.56
CA ASN A 158 -3.84 4.93 -23.91
C ASN A 158 -5.12 5.65 -24.33
N ASN A 159 -5.24 6.93 -24.01
CA ASN A 159 -6.27 7.79 -24.59
C ASN A 159 -5.66 8.53 -25.76
#